data_AF-A0A5R9CX22-F1
#
_entry.id   AF-A0A5R9CX22-F1
#
_cell.length_a   1.000
_cell.length_b   1.000
_cell.length_c   1.000
_cell.angle_alpha   90.00
_cell.angle_beta   90.00
_cell.angle_gamma   90.00
#
_symmetry.space_group_name_H-M   'P 1'
#
loop_
_entity.id
_entity.type
_entity.pdbx_description
1 polymer ?
#
loop_
_entity_poly.entity_id
_entity_poly.type
_entity_poly.pdbx_seq_one_letter_code
_entity_poly.pdbx_strand_id
1 'polypeptide(L)' 'MINKKFYFDIAFWVYLVIFITSVKPAFSINLHSLNWYVETAFMLIGLIGVIYIVFFEKAPNGHHNNGK' A
#
# COMPACT_ATOMS: atom_id res chain seq x y z
N MET A 1 -7.79 -4.91 14.03
CA MET A 1 -6.61 -5.57 14.64
C MET A 1 -5.49 -5.49 13.62
N ILE A 2 -4.28 -5.05 14.01
CA ILE A 2 -3.15 -4.99 13.06
C ILE A 2 -2.77 -6.42 12.64
N ASN A 3 -2.72 -6.66 11.34
CA ASN A 3 -2.15 -7.86 10.76
C ASN A 3 -0.67 -7.90 11.15
N LYS A 4 -0.24 -8.91 11.92
CA LYS A 4 1.16 -9.01 12.39
C LYS A 4 2.11 -9.58 11.33
N LYS A 5 1.60 -10.10 10.21
CA LYS A 5 2.40 -10.73 9.15
C LYS A 5 2.42 -9.91 7.84
N PHE A 6 1.91 -8.68 7.87
CA PHE A 6 1.85 -7.78 6.71
C PHE A 6 3.20 -7.61 5.98
N TYR A 7 4.31 -7.63 6.72
CA TYR A 7 5.67 -7.47 6.17
C TYR A 7 6.16 -8.67 5.35
N PHE A 8 5.51 -9.83 5.44
CA PHE A 8 5.78 -10.98 4.57
C PHE A 8 5.04 -10.89 3.23
N ASP A 9 4.08 -9.98 3.09
CA ASP A 9 3.31 -9.81 1.86
C ASP A 9 4.09 -8.97 0.85
N ILE A 10 4.33 -9.50 -0.35
CA ILE A 10 4.99 -8.76 -1.43
C ILE A 10 4.16 -7.56 -1.89
N ALA A 11 2.82 -7.65 -1.83
CA ALA A 11 1.93 -6.55 -2.18
C ALA A 11 2.14 -5.36 -1.25
N PHE A 12 2.40 -5.60 0.05
CA PHE A 12 2.69 -4.52 1.00
C PHE A 12 3.91 -3.71 0.55
N TRP A 13 4.98 -4.38 0.15
CA TRP A 13 6.20 -3.73 -0.31
C TRP A 13 5.98 -2.96 -1.61
N VAL A 14 5.17 -3.48 -2.54
CA VAL A 14 4.81 -2.77 -3.78
C VAL A 14 4.05 -1.48 -3.46
N TYR A 15 3.00 -1.55 -2.64
CA TYR A 15 2.24 -0.35 -2.25
C TYR A 15 3.08 0.64 -1.45
N LEU A 16 3.97 0.15 -0.61
CA LEU A 16 4.89 1.00 0.15
C LEU A 16 5.86 1.75 -0.77
N VAL A 17 6.45 1.08 -1.78
CA VAL A 17 7.34 1.73 -2.75
C VAL A 17 6.58 2.78 -3.56
N ILE A 18 5.38 2.46 -4.04
CA ILE A 18 4.51 3.42 -4.74
C ILE A 18 4.25 4.62 -3.84
N PHE A 19 3.87 4.40 -2.58
CA PHE A 19 3.60 5.48 -1.64
C PHE A 19 4.82 6.39 -1.43
N ILE A 20 5.99 5.82 -1.09
CA ILE A 20 7.18 6.62 -0.76
C ILE A 20 7.69 7.40 -1.97
N THR A 21 7.64 6.80 -3.17
CA THR A 21 8.07 7.46 -4.42
C THR A 21 7.10 8.56 -4.85
N SER A 22 5.80 8.40 -4.60
CA SER A 22 4.77 9.40 -4.91
C SER A 22 4.63 10.49 -3.84
N VAL A 23 5.04 10.26 -2.59
CA VAL A 23 4.83 11.23 -1.51
C VAL A 23 5.63 12.53 -1.70
N LYS A 24 6.90 12.41 -2.12
CA LYS A 24 7.79 13.56 -2.33
C LYS A 24 7.24 14.55 -3.37
N PRO A 25 6.86 14.11 -4.58
CA PRO A 25 6.26 15.00 -5.56
C PRO A 25 4.87 15.49 -5.11
N ALA A 26 4.08 14.67 -4.40
CA ALA A 26 2.78 15.08 -3.86
C ALA A 26 2.84 16.16 -2.76
N PHE A 27 3.94 16.33 -2.05
CA PHE A 27 4.10 17.47 -1.11
C PHE A 27 4.61 18.75 -1.79
N SER A 28 5.21 18.62 -2.98
CA SER A 28 5.69 19.74 -3.79
C SER A 28 4.79 19.97 -5.00
N ILE A 29 3.48 19.73 -4.85
CA ILE A 29 2.53 19.82 -5.96
C ILE A 29 2.58 21.21 -6.57
N ASN A 30 3.14 21.27 -7.76
CA ASN A 30 2.90 22.37 -8.66
C ASN A 30 1.55 22.11 -9.33
N LEU A 31 0.49 22.76 -8.83
CA LEU A 31 -0.87 22.65 -9.36
C LEU A 31 -0.97 23.07 -10.84
N HIS A 32 0.06 23.71 -11.37
CA HIS A 32 0.18 24.12 -12.76
C HIS A 32 0.82 23.05 -13.66
N SER A 33 1.35 21.97 -13.09
CA SER A 33 1.93 20.85 -13.84
C SER A 33 0.82 19.92 -14.35
N LEU A 34 1.01 19.31 -15.52
CA LEU A 34 0.04 18.35 -16.04
C LEU A 34 0.10 16.99 -15.32
N ASN A 35 0.90 16.82 -14.26
CA ASN A 35 1.17 15.49 -13.69
C ASN A 35 0.76 15.34 -12.22
N TRP A 36 0.32 16.43 -11.58
CA TRP A 36 -0.03 16.42 -10.15
C TRP A 36 -1.17 15.43 -9.84
N TYR A 37 -2.14 15.26 -10.76
CA TYR A 37 -3.26 14.35 -10.56
C TYR A 37 -2.81 12.88 -10.57
N VAL A 38 -1.85 12.54 -11.43
CA VAL A 38 -1.27 11.19 -11.52
C VAL A 38 -0.50 10.89 -10.24
N GLU A 39 0.36 11.81 -9.81
CA GLU A 39 1.17 11.68 -8.60
C GLU A 39 0.31 11.55 -7.34
N THR A 40 -0.76 12.35 -7.25
CA THR A 40 -1.73 12.29 -6.16
C THR A 40 -2.50 10.96 -6.17
N ALA A 41 -2.92 10.48 -7.34
CA ALA A 41 -3.62 9.19 -7.46
C ALA A 41 -2.73 8.02 -7.00
N PHE A 42 -1.46 7.98 -7.42
CA PHE A 42 -0.52 6.96 -6.97
C PHE A 42 -0.23 7.04 -5.48
N MET A 43 -0.09 8.24 -4.91
CA MET A 43 0.03 8.42 -3.47
C MET A 43 -1.18 7.82 -2.72
N LEU A 44 -2.40 8.12 -3.17
CA LEU A 44 -3.63 7.60 -2.56
C LEU A 44 -3.72 6.07 -2.68
N ILE A 45 -3.41 5.50 -3.84
CA ILE A 45 -3.42 4.04 -4.05
C ILE A 45 -2.39 3.36 -3.14
N GLY A 46 -1.16 3.89 -3.06
CA GLY A 46 -0.13 3.37 -2.17
C GLY A 46 -0.54 3.42 -0.70
N LEU A 47 -1.13 4.54 -0.26
CA LEU A 47 -1.61 4.71 1.11
C LEU A 47 -2.75 3.75 1.45
N ILE A 48 -3.77 3.66 0.58
CA ILE A 48 -4.92 2.78 0.77
C ILE A 48 -4.47 1.32 0.79
N GLY A 49 -3.57 0.92 -0.12
CA GLY A 49 -3.03 -0.44 -0.18
C GLY A 49 -2.27 -0.81 1.09
N VAL A 50 -1.40 0.07 1.59
CA VAL A 50 -0.69 -0.14 2.86
C VAL A 50 -1.67 -0.27 4.03
N ILE A 51 -2.66 0.64 4.14
CA ILE A 51 -3.65 0.60 5.22
C ILE A 51 -4.48 -0.68 5.14
N TYR A 52 -4.92 -1.06 3.94
CA TYR A 52 -5.68 -2.28 3.73
C TYR A 52 -4.91 -3.51 4.21
N ILE A 53 -3.66 -3.67 3.80
CA ILE A 53 -2.86 -4.85 4.16
C ILE A 53 -2.53 -4.88 5.66
N VAL A 54 -2.23 -3.72 6.25
CA VAL A 54 -1.88 -3.62 7.68
C VAL A 54 -3.08 -3.84 8.59
N PHE A 55 -4.28 -3.36 8.23
CA PHE A 55 -5.41 -3.31 9.17
C PHE A 55 -6.58 -4.22 8.81
N PHE A 56 -6.76 -4.55 7.52
CA PHE A 56 -7.97 -5.22 7.02
C PHE A 56 -7.67 -6.58 6.39
N GLU A 57 -6.49 -6.77 5.81
CA GLU A 57 -6.08 -8.06 5.28
C GLU A 57 -5.87 -9.06 6.42
N LYS A 58 -6.68 -10.11 6.41
CA LYS A 58 -6.46 -11.25 7.31
C LYS A 58 -5.14 -11.87 6.90
N ALA A 59 -4.21 -11.96 7.86
CA ALA A 59 -2.94 -12.66 7.67
C ALA A 59 -3.22 -13.94 6.87
N PRO A 60 -2.49 -14.21 5.77
CA PRO A 60 -2.71 -15.44 5.02
C PRO A 60 -2.52 -16.58 6.02
N ASN A 61 -3.64 -17.19 6.37
CA ASN A 61 -3.66 -18.42 7.12
C ASN A 61 -2.96 -19.38 6.18
N GLY A 62 -1.66 -19.60 6.40
CA GLY A 62 -0.93 -20.68 5.76
C GLY A 62 -1.81 -21.90 5.90
N HIS A 63 -2.19 -22.47 4.75
CA HIS A 63 -2.99 -23.67 4.59
C HIS A 63 -2.92 -24.52 5.87
N HIS A 64 -3.92 -24.39 6.74
CA HIS A 64 -4.10 -25.40 7.77
C HIS A 64 -4.67 -26.57 6.99
N ASN A 65 -3.76 -27.44 6.59
CA ASN A 65 -4.03 -28.74 6.02
C ASN A 65 -4.81 -29.52 7.10
N ASN A 66 -6.13 -29.32 7.16
CA ASN A 66 -7.01 -30.22 7.88
C ASN A 66 -7.19 -31.44 6.98
N GLY A 67 -6.15 -32.28 7.00
CA GLY A 67 -6.36 -33.70 6.83
C GLY A 67 -7.28 -34.17 7.95
N LYS A 68 -8.55 -34.37 7.62
CA LYS A 68 -9.41 -35.46 8.07
C LYS A 68 -10.70 -35.43 7.27
#